data_AF-A0A9P7DH82-F1
#
_entry.id   AF-A0A9P7DH82-F1
#
_cell.length_a   1.000
_cell.length_b   1.000
_cell.length_c   1.000
_cell.angle_alpha   90.00
_cell.angle_beta   90.00
_cell.angle_gamma   90.00
#
_symmetry.space_group_name_H-M   'P 1'
#
loop_
_entity.id
_entity.type
_entity.pdbx_description
1 polymer ?
#
loop_
_entity_poly.entity_id
_entity_poly.type
_entity_poly.pdbx_seq_one_letter_code
_entity_poly.pdbx_strand_id
1 'polypeptide(L)'
;MMSKPRYWHIAYPLAVTSLCVAPHQYFLCNWTACFEYGLSKMKVQIQLEKLHRIPVLNGIVRLIWTYLYRCQEPLATSTTKLDSLLKHIFPAGRSSIFHHEEHLEPFICIVHFILSRYFDYGLGFCMDLLQEAVVNS
;
A
#
# COMPACT_ATOMS: atom_id res chain seq x y z
N MET A 1 -11.75 -19.33 -5.24
CA MET A 1 -11.01 -19.66 -3.98
C MET A 1 -10.82 -18.44 -3.09
N MET A 2 -10.37 -17.31 -3.65
CA MET A 2 -10.15 -16.04 -2.93
C MET A 2 -11.41 -15.41 -2.33
N SER A 3 -12.60 -15.72 -2.85
CA SER A 3 -13.89 -15.28 -2.30
C SER A 3 -14.31 -15.99 -1.02
N LYS A 4 -13.71 -17.15 -0.69
CA LYS A 4 -14.04 -17.91 0.52
C LYS A 4 -13.19 -17.40 1.68
N PRO A 5 -13.78 -16.86 2.77
CA PRO A 5 -13.03 -16.27 3.89
C PRO A 5 -11.97 -17.20 4.47
N ARG A 6 -12.29 -18.50 4.57
CA ARG A 6 -11.38 -19.54 5.09
C ARG A 6 -10.05 -19.63 4.33
N TYR A 7 -10.02 -19.38 3.03
CA TYR A 7 -8.81 -19.53 2.21
C TYR A 7 -8.13 -18.19 1.91
N TRP A 8 -8.72 -17.09 2.34
CA TRP A 8 -8.31 -15.75 1.93
C TRP A 8 -6.88 -15.43 2.35
N HIS A 9 -6.50 -15.78 3.58
CA HIS A 9 -5.16 -15.52 4.15
C HIS A 9 -4.01 -16.21 3.39
N ILE A 10 -4.30 -17.26 2.62
CA ILE A 10 -3.34 -17.93 1.74
C ILE A 10 -3.49 -17.43 0.31
N ALA A 11 -4.74 -17.30 -0.16
CA ALA A 11 -5.03 -16.94 -1.54
C ALA A 11 -4.58 -15.52 -1.88
N TYR A 12 -4.73 -14.55 -0.97
CA TYR A 12 -4.35 -13.17 -1.23
C TYR A 12 -2.83 -13.00 -1.39
N PRO A 13 -1.96 -13.47 -0.47
CA PRO A 13 -0.52 -13.39 -0.67
C PRO A 13 -0.04 -14.10 -1.96
N LEU A 14 -0.63 -15.25 -2.30
CA LEU A 14 -0.32 -15.95 -3.55
C LEU A 14 -0.74 -15.13 -4.77
N ALA A 15 -1.94 -14.55 -4.75
CA ALA A 15 -2.42 -13.69 -5.84
C ALA A 15 -1.50 -12.47 -6.05
N VAL A 16 -1.10 -11.81 -4.96
CA VAL A 16 -0.13 -10.70 -5.03
C VAL A 16 1.19 -11.17 -5.60
N THR A 17 1.74 -12.28 -5.10
CA THR A 17 3.04 -12.81 -5.57
C THR A 17 3.00 -13.15 -7.05
N SER A 18 1.97 -13.87 -7.49
CA SER A 18 1.73 -14.19 -8.91
C SER A 18 1.61 -12.93 -9.76
N LEU A 19 0.93 -11.90 -9.27
CA LEU A 19 0.81 -10.63 -9.97
C LEU A 19 2.16 -9.92 -10.08
N CYS A 20 2.95 -9.88 -9.00
CA CYS A 20 4.26 -9.25 -8.96
C CYS A 20 5.29 -9.88 -9.92
N VAL A 21 5.10 -11.15 -10.31
CA VAL A 21 5.94 -11.85 -11.30
C VAL A 21 5.30 -11.91 -12.70
N ALA A 22 4.06 -11.43 -12.86
CA ALA A 22 3.35 -11.45 -14.13
C ALA A 22 4.02 -10.55 -15.19
N PRO A 23 3.74 -10.74 -16.49
CA PRO A 23 4.20 -9.84 -17.55
C PRO A 23 3.82 -8.39 -17.28
N HIS A 24 4.66 -7.45 -17.72
CA HIS A 24 4.55 -6.02 -17.41
C HIS A 24 3.14 -5.44 -17.64
N GLN A 25 2.57 -5.66 -18.83
CA GLN A 25 1.23 -5.14 -19.15
C GLN A 25 0.14 -5.74 -18.27
N TYR A 26 0.24 -7.04 -17.96
CA TYR A 26 -0.74 -7.70 -17.10
C TYR A 26 -0.68 -7.14 -15.67
N PHE A 27 0.52 -6.89 -15.13
CA PHE A 27 0.68 -6.24 -13.84
C PHE A 27 0.02 -4.86 -13.84
N LEU A 28 0.36 -4.01 -14.82
CA LEU A 28 -0.15 -2.63 -14.92
C LEU A 28 -1.67 -2.54 -14.95
N CYS A 29 -2.35 -3.47 -15.62
CA CYS A 29 -3.81 -3.46 -15.71
C CYS A 29 -4.52 -3.93 -14.42
N ASN A 30 -3.87 -4.73 -13.57
CA ASN A 30 -4.56 -5.47 -12.51
C ASN A 30 -4.10 -5.13 -11.08
N TRP A 31 -2.93 -4.50 -10.91
CA TRP A 31 -2.35 -4.29 -9.58
C TRP A 31 -3.15 -3.35 -8.68
N THR A 32 -3.77 -2.30 -9.24
CA THR A 32 -4.62 -1.37 -8.49
C THR A 32 -5.87 -2.06 -7.96
N ALA A 33 -6.53 -2.87 -8.78
CA ALA A 33 -7.68 -3.67 -8.35
C ALA A 33 -7.29 -4.68 -7.25
N CYS A 34 -6.10 -5.29 -7.35
CA CYS A 34 -5.57 -6.19 -6.32
C CYS A 34 -5.29 -5.45 -4.99
N PHE A 35 -4.74 -4.23 -5.08
CA PHE A 35 -4.52 -3.35 -3.95
C PHE A 35 -5.83 -2.98 -3.26
N GLU A 36 -6.83 -2.51 -4.01
CA GLU A 36 -8.15 -2.13 -3.50
C GLU A 36 -8.89 -3.32 -2.87
N TYR A 37 -8.77 -4.50 -3.48
CA TYR A 37 -9.32 -5.72 -2.92
C TYR A 37 -8.73 -6.02 -1.53
N GLY A 38 -7.41 -5.86 -1.36
CA GLY A 38 -6.74 -5.98 -0.06
C GLY A 38 -7.28 -4.97 0.96
N LEU A 39 -7.36 -3.69 0.58
CA LEU A 39 -7.91 -2.63 1.43
C LEU A 39 -9.34 -2.92 1.90
N SER A 40 -10.19 -3.43 0.99
CA SER A 40 -11.59 -3.72 1.31
C SER A 40 -11.71 -4.77 2.43
N LYS A 41 -10.74 -5.68 2.56
CA LYS A 41 -10.74 -6.75 3.55
C LYS A 41 -10.20 -6.33 4.91
N MET A 42 -9.46 -5.22 4.99
CA MET A 42 -9.02 -4.62 6.25
C MET A 42 -10.16 -3.87 6.95
N LYS A 43 -11.13 -3.30 6.21
CA LYS A 43 -12.19 -2.43 6.76
C LYS A 43 -13.42 -3.15 7.32
N VAL A 44 -13.55 -4.47 7.12
CA VAL A 44 -14.84 -5.18 7.27
C VAL A 44 -15.16 -5.62 8.70
N GLN A 45 -14.17 -5.82 9.59
CA GLN A 45 -14.44 -6.19 10.99
C GLN A 45 -13.21 -6.03 11.88
N ILE A 46 -13.36 -5.49 13.10
CA ILE A 46 -12.24 -5.20 14.03
C ILE A 46 -11.38 -6.43 14.35
N GLN A 47 -11.97 -7.63 14.48
CA GLN A 47 -11.21 -8.88 14.69
C GLN A 47 -10.51 -9.38 13.42
N LEU A 48 -11.14 -9.23 12.26
CA LEU A 48 -10.57 -9.61 10.96
C LEU A 48 -9.50 -8.62 10.49
N GLU A 49 -9.60 -7.36 10.93
CA GLU A 49 -8.58 -6.34 10.72
C GLU A 49 -7.24 -6.85 11.26
N LYS A 50 -7.18 -7.30 12.51
CA LYS A 50 -5.92 -7.83 13.09
C LYS A 50 -5.34 -8.99 12.30
N LEU A 51 -6.17 -9.91 11.79
CA LEU A 51 -5.71 -11.09 11.06
C LEU A 51 -5.28 -10.78 9.62
N HIS A 52 -5.99 -9.88 8.93
CA HIS A 52 -5.74 -9.56 7.52
C HIS A 52 -4.75 -8.41 7.34
N ARG A 53 -4.57 -7.54 8.33
CA ARG A 53 -3.74 -6.33 8.22
C ARG A 53 -2.31 -6.66 7.79
N ILE A 54 -1.62 -7.58 8.47
CA ILE A 54 -0.24 -7.93 8.13
C ILE A 54 -0.12 -8.51 6.71
N PRO A 55 -0.92 -9.52 6.29
CA PRO A 55 -0.90 -10.00 4.91
C PRO A 55 -1.20 -8.91 3.86
N VAL A 56 -2.16 -8.01 4.13
CA VAL A 56 -2.49 -6.92 3.21
C VAL A 56 -1.36 -5.91 3.10
N LEU A 57 -0.83 -5.42 4.23
CA LEU A 57 0.28 -4.47 4.23
C LEU A 57 1.52 -5.06 3.52
N ASN A 58 1.83 -6.33 3.77
CA ASN A 58 2.87 -7.06 3.05
C ASN A 58 2.63 -7.14 1.55
N GLY A 59 1.37 -7.35 1.15
CA GLY A 59 0.97 -7.36 -0.25
C GLY A 59 1.14 -5.98 -0.90
N ILE A 60 0.70 -4.94 -0.21
CA ILE A 60 0.83 -3.54 -0.64
C ILE A 60 2.29 -3.16 -0.87
N VAL A 61 3.18 -3.47 0.07
CA VAL A 61 4.63 -3.22 -0.06
C VAL A 61 5.18 -3.85 -1.34
N ARG A 62 4.82 -5.11 -1.63
CA ARG A 62 5.27 -5.83 -2.82
C ARG A 62 4.69 -5.24 -4.10
N LEU A 63 3.41 -4.86 -4.11
CA LEU A 63 2.76 -4.25 -5.27
C LEU A 63 3.38 -2.88 -5.58
N ILE A 64 3.57 -2.01 -4.58
CA ILE A 64 4.17 -0.69 -4.75
C ILE A 64 5.62 -0.82 -5.24
N TRP A 65 6.42 -1.71 -4.65
CA TRP A 65 7.78 -1.95 -5.11
C TRP A 65 7.79 -2.42 -6.58
N THR A 66 6.96 -3.40 -6.92
CA THR A 66 6.88 -3.92 -8.28
C THR A 66 6.49 -2.83 -9.26
N TYR A 67 5.53 -1.99 -8.90
CA TYR A 67 5.12 -0.85 -9.70
C TYR A 67 6.29 0.12 -9.94
N LEU A 68 6.92 0.60 -8.87
CA LEU A 68 8.00 1.61 -8.93
C LEU A 68 9.23 1.16 -9.73
N TYR A 69 9.56 -0.14 -9.66
CA TYR A 69 10.82 -0.67 -10.20
C TYR A 69 10.67 -1.48 -11.50
N ARG A 70 9.51 -2.09 -11.78
CA ARG A 70 9.27 -2.79 -13.07
C ARG A 70 8.47 -1.98 -14.07
N CYS A 71 7.67 -1.01 -13.63
CA CYS A 71 6.79 -0.28 -14.53
C CYS A 71 7.39 1.08 -14.88
N GLN A 72 7.46 1.37 -16.17
CA GLN A 72 7.89 2.68 -16.67
C GLN A 72 6.64 3.43 -17.16
N GLU A 73 6.17 4.34 -16.33
CA GLU A 73 5.14 5.32 -16.70
C GLU A 73 5.71 6.74 -16.57
N PRO A 74 5.12 7.73 -17.26
CA PRO A 74 5.49 9.13 -17.04
C PRO A 74 5.38 9.49 -15.55
N LEU A 75 6.28 10.37 -15.09
CA LEU A 75 6.34 10.77 -13.68
C LEU A 75 4.98 11.28 -13.18
N ALA A 76 4.32 12.15 -13.94
CA ALA A 76 3.01 12.71 -13.59
C ALA A 76 1.91 11.64 -13.42
N THR A 77 1.91 10.60 -14.26
CA THR A 77 0.98 9.47 -14.14
C THR A 77 1.28 8.66 -12.87
N SER A 78 2.57 8.45 -12.60
CA SER A 78 3.03 7.67 -11.47
C SER A 78 2.71 8.33 -10.14
N THR A 79 3.00 9.62 -9.99
CA THR A 79 2.69 10.39 -8.77
C THR A 79 1.20 10.51 -8.54
N THR A 80 0.39 10.73 -9.58
CA THR A 80 -1.08 10.75 -9.46
C THR A 80 -1.64 9.41 -8.94
N LYS A 81 -1.13 8.28 -9.44
CA LYS A 81 -1.51 6.96 -8.93
C LYS A 81 -1.06 6.78 -7.48
N LEU A 82 0.17 7.16 -7.15
CA LEU A 82 0.68 7.09 -5.78
C LEU A 82 -0.17 7.92 -4.81
N ASP A 83 -0.57 9.14 -5.16
CA ASP A 83 -1.43 9.99 -4.33
C ASP A 83 -2.76 9.31 -3.97
N SER A 84 -3.39 8.68 -4.98
CA SER A 84 -4.64 7.95 -4.77
C SER A 84 -4.48 6.79 -3.80
N LEU A 85 -3.36 6.07 -3.86
CA LEU A 85 -3.11 4.87 -3.06
C LEU A 85 -2.63 5.24 -1.65
N LEU A 86 -1.74 6.23 -1.52
CA LEU A 86 -1.14 6.65 -0.27
C LEU A 86 -2.16 7.25 0.70
N LYS A 87 -3.20 7.93 0.20
CA LYS A 87 -4.32 8.42 1.03
C LYS A 87 -5.05 7.31 1.80
N HIS A 88 -4.97 6.06 1.34
CA HIS A 88 -5.55 4.92 2.05
C HIS A 88 -4.61 4.32 3.11
N ILE A 89 -3.30 4.50 2.95
CA ILE A 89 -2.27 3.97 3.85
C ILE A 89 -1.96 5.01 4.95
N PHE A 90 -1.92 6.28 4.57
CA PHE A 90 -1.66 7.44 5.42
C PHE A 90 -2.86 8.42 5.35
N PRO A 91 -3.99 8.07 5.98
CA PRO A 91 -5.17 8.95 5.99
C PRO A 91 -4.93 10.21 6.82
N ALA A 92 -5.27 11.37 6.24
CA ALA A 92 -5.13 12.68 6.87
C ALA A 92 -5.90 12.77 8.20
N GLY A 93 -5.29 13.42 9.20
CA GLY A 93 -5.95 13.75 10.47
C GLY A 93 -6.19 12.58 11.44
N ARG A 94 -5.69 11.36 11.16
CA ARG A 94 -5.65 10.28 12.15
C ARG A 94 -4.25 10.17 12.76
N SER A 95 -4.00 10.87 13.86
CA SER A 95 -2.83 10.63 14.72
C SER A 95 -2.91 9.29 15.49
N SER A 96 -4.09 8.67 15.55
CA SER A 96 -4.35 7.39 16.22
C SER A 96 -4.21 6.14 15.30
N ILE A 97 -3.62 6.25 14.11
CA ILE A 97 -3.41 5.07 13.23
C ILE A 97 -2.55 4.03 13.97
N PHE A 98 -1.57 4.51 14.74
CA PHE A 98 -0.56 3.68 15.39
C PHE A 98 -1.00 3.28 16.79
N HIS A 99 -1.58 2.09 16.92
CA HIS A 99 -1.53 1.41 18.21
C HIS A 99 -0.07 1.05 18.51
N HIS A 100 0.36 1.12 19.77
CA HIS A 100 1.75 0.86 20.17
C HIS A 100 2.28 -0.54 19.73
N GLU A 101 1.36 -1.45 19.41
CA GLU A 101 1.57 -2.83 18.93
C GLU A 101 1.69 -2.95 17.39
N GLU A 102 1.69 -1.83 16.66
CA GLU A 102 1.64 -1.88 15.21
C GLU A 102 3.01 -2.09 14.54
N HIS A 103 3.07 -3.01 13.57
CA HIS A 103 4.26 -3.21 12.74
C HIS A 103 4.46 -2.02 11.80
N LEU A 104 5.40 -1.13 12.13
CA LEU A 104 5.74 0.03 11.32
C LEU A 104 6.50 -0.31 10.03
N GLU A 105 7.11 -1.49 9.97
CA GLU A 105 7.98 -1.94 8.88
C GLU A 105 7.38 -1.75 7.47
N PRO A 106 6.11 -2.10 7.20
CA PRO A 106 5.52 -1.92 5.88
C PRO A 106 5.41 -0.44 5.47
N PHE A 107 5.10 0.45 6.42
CA PHE A 107 5.00 1.88 6.17
C PHE A 107 6.38 2.48 5.87
N ILE A 108 7.39 2.10 6.65
CA ILE A 108 8.79 2.50 6.44
C ILE A 108 9.25 2.06 5.05
N CYS A 109 8.98 0.81 4.66
CA CYS A 109 9.32 0.29 3.34
C CYS A 109 8.66 1.10 2.20
N ILE A 110 7.37 1.43 2.33
CA ILE A 110 6.65 2.21 1.30
C ILE A 110 7.28 3.59 1.12
N VAL A 111 7.50 4.31 2.22
CA VAL A 111 8.13 5.64 2.19
C VAL A 111 9.55 5.55 1.62
N HIS A 112 10.33 4.56 2.06
CA HIS A 112 11.68 4.32 1.58
C HIS A 112 11.72 4.07 0.06
N PHE A 113 10.82 3.23 -0.47
CA PHE A 113 10.79 2.95 -1.90
C PHE A 113 10.43 4.17 -2.74
N ILE A 114 9.48 4.99 -2.27
CA ILE A 114 9.08 6.22 -2.95
C ILE A 114 10.23 7.23 -2.94
N LEU A 115 10.85 7.49 -1.78
CA LEU A 115 12.00 8.39 -1.66
C LEU A 115 13.18 7.93 -2.53
N SER A 116 13.40 6.62 -2.63
CA SER A 116 14.48 6.06 -3.44
C SER A 116 14.23 6.19 -4.94
N ARG A 117 12.97 6.11 -5.39
CA ARG A 117 12.63 6.11 -6.82
C ARG A 117 12.26 7.49 -7.36
N TYR A 118 11.49 8.26 -6.59
CA TYR A 118 10.96 9.58 -6.94
C TYR A 118 11.21 10.54 -5.79
N PHE A 119 12.48 10.93 -5.62
CA PHE A 119 12.94 11.70 -4.47
C PHE A 119 12.14 12.99 -4.22
N ASP A 120 12.00 13.86 -5.23
CA ASP A 120 11.32 15.15 -5.07
C ASP A 120 9.85 14.98 -4.63
N TYR A 121 9.16 14.03 -5.23
CA TYR A 121 7.79 13.67 -4.85
C TYR A 121 7.73 13.10 -3.43
N GLY A 122 8.61 12.14 -3.11
CA GLY A 122 8.65 11.50 -1.80
C GLY A 122 9.01 12.47 -0.68
N LEU A 123 9.91 13.42 -0.95
CA LEU A 123 10.28 14.49 -0.02
C LEU A 123 9.07 15.38 0.26
N GLY A 124 8.37 15.84 -0.78
CA GLY A 124 7.14 16.62 -0.64
C GLY A 124 6.10 15.88 0.21
N PHE A 125 5.84 14.62 -0.12
CA PHE A 125 4.93 13.76 0.63
C PHE A 125 5.31 13.63 2.12
N CYS A 126 6.59 13.43 2.44
CA CYS A 126 7.04 13.35 3.84
C CYS A 126 6.86 14.67 4.59
N MET A 127 7.10 15.80 3.92
CA MET A 127 6.90 17.12 4.52
C MET A 127 5.43 17.37 4.82
N ASP A 128 4.53 16.97 3.93
CA ASP A 128 3.08 17.09 4.16
C ASP A 128 2.64 16.25 5.37
N LEU A 129 3.15 15.02 5.51
CA LEU A 129 2.90 14.17 6.69
C LEU A 129 3.39 14.80 7.99
N LEU A 130 4.57 15.44 7.97
CA LEU A 130 5.13 16.12 9.14
C LEU A 130 4.36 17.40 9.49
N GLN A 131 3.93 18.17 8.49
CA GLN A 131 3.12 19.38 8.70
C GLN A 131 1.74 19.03 9.28
N GLU A 132 1.11 17.95 8.83
CA GLU A 132 -0.13 17.46 9.43
C GLU A 132 0.04 17.12 10.93
N ALA A 133 1.21 16.61 11.33
CA ALA A 133 1.47 16.32 12.75
C ALA A 133 1.57 17.60 13.59
N VAL A 134 2.15 18.68 13.05
CA VAL A 134 2.31 19.98 13.74
C VAL A 134 1.00 20.75 13.83
N VAL A 135 0.13 20.68 12.82
CA VAL A 135 -1.17 21.39 12.83
C VAL A 135 -2.17 20.76 13.82
N ASN A 136 -2.04 19.45 14.09
CA ASN A 136 -2.98 18.70 14.93
C ASN A 136 -2.47 18.44 16.36
N SER A 137 -1.31 19.00 16.75
CA SER A 137 -0.74 18.94 18.11
C SER A 137 -1.07 20.18 18.91
#